data_AF-A0A7S0E353-F1
#
_entry.id   AF-A0A7S0E353-F1
#
_cell.length_a   1.000
_cell.length_b   1.000
_cell.length_c   1.000
_cell.angle_alpha   90.00
_cell.angle_beta   90.00
_cell.angle_gamma   90.00
#
_symmetry.space_group_name_H-M   'P 1'
#
loop_
_entity.id
_entity.type
_entity.pdbx_description
1 polymer ?
#
loop_
_entity_poly.entity_id
_entity_poly.type
_entity_poly.pdbx_seq_one_letter_code
_entity_poly.pdbx_strand_id
1 'polypeptide(L)'
;GMGLNLEISRVVFSALRKFDGQEERPLTASEIRQIGGRAGRFGSKNSEGIVTSLHDKDLPVLKRSFKKELPQIEKACLRPEIIMLEDFVHSIRHAWPREDGEETLSIDSALQLFKDFHQTEE
;
A
#
# COMPACT_ATOMS: atom_id res chain seq x y z
N GLY A 1 5.76 1.28 10.79
CA GLY A 1 4.80 1.36 11.91
C GLY A 1 4.39 2.80 12.13
N MET A 2 3.10 3.05 12.38
CA MET A 2 2.53 4.38 12.64
C MET A 2 1.78 4.38 13.97
N GLY A 3 1.63 5.54 14.63
CA GLY A 3 0.58 5.73 15.63
C GLY A 3 0.95 5.69 17.12
N LEU A 4 2.22 5.52 17.51
CA LEU A 4 2.63 5.65 18.93
C LEU A 4 3.94 6.45 19.05
N ASN A 5 4.15 7.14 20.17
CA ASN A 5 5.45 7.76 20.50
C ASN A 5 6.19 6.88 21.50
N LEU A 6 7.04 5.99 20.99
CA LEU A 6 7.81 5.07 21.81
C LEU A 6 9.28 5.45 21.75
N GLU A 7 9.94 5.36 22.90
CA GLU A 7 11.38 5.48 23.03
C GLU A 7 12.02 4.12 22.77
N ILE A 8 12.45 3.87 21.54
CA ILE A 8 12.99 2.57 21.12
C ILE A 8 14.50 2.71 20.92
N SER A 9 15.28 1.91 21.66
CA SER A 9 16.74 1.83 21.49
C SER A 9 17.12 0.82 20.40
N ARG A 10 16.39 -0.30 20.32
CA ARG A 10 16.68 -1.40 19.40
C ARG A 10 15.42 -1.95 18.74
N VAL A 11 15.48 -2.15 17.43
CA VAL A 11 14.50 -2.90 16.65
C VAL A 11 15.13 -4.23 16.21
N VAL A 12 14.45 -5.34 16.51
CA VAL A 12 14.84 -6.69 16.08
C VAL A 12 13.74 -7.24 15.18
N PHE A 13 14.06 -7.46 13.90
CA PHE A 13 13.14 -8.09 12.96
C PHE A 13 13.10 -9.60 13.19
N SER A 14 11.95 -10.14 13.56
CA SER A 14 11.75 -11.59 13.67
C SER A 14 11.74 -12.27 12.29
N ALA A 15 11.13 -11.63 11.30
CA ALA A 15 11.07 -12.05 9.92
C ALA A 15 11.08 -10.85 8.97
N LEU A 16 11.51 -11.07 7.72
CA LEU A 16 11.47 -10.07 6.63
C LEU A 16 10.39 -10.36 5.59
N ARG A 17 9.41 -11.19 5.93
CA ARG A 17 8.24 -11.50 5.11
C ARG A 17 6.97 -11.19 5.90
N LYS A 18 5.92 -10.83 5.18
CA LYS A 18 4.58 -10.61 5.74
C LYS A 18 3.53 -11.17 4.79
N PHE A 19 2.40 -11.55 5.35
CA PHE A 19 1.18 -11.80 4.59
C PHE A 19 0.48 -10.46 4.32
N ASP A 20 0.10 -10.19 3.08
CA ASP A 20 -0.61 -8.96 2.70
C ASP A 20 -2.10 -9.14 2.44
N GLY A 21 -2.62 -10.35 2.67
CA GLY A 21 -4.01 -10.72 2.41
C GLY A 21 -4.14 -11.75 1.28
N GLN A 22 -3.15 -11.86 0.40
CA GLN A 22 -3.13 -12.84 -0.68
C GLN A 22 -1.96 -13.81 -0.58
N GLU A 23 -0.75 -13.30 -0.38
CA GLU A 23 0.44 -14.16 -0.31
C GLU A 23 1.46 -13.68 0.72
N GLU A 24 2.42 -14.56 0.99
CA GLU A 24 3.55 -14.24 1.85
C GLU A 24 4.69 -13.62 1.03
N ARG A 25 4.81 -12.29 1.10
CA ARG A 25 5.79 -11.51 0.34
C ARG A 25 6.90 -10.91 1.22
N PRO A 26 8.08 -10.60 0.67
CA PRO A 26 9.10 -9.85 1.39
C PRO A 26 8.61 -8.43 1.76
N LEU A 27 9.15 -7.89 2.86
CA LEU A 27 8.99 -6.49 3.22
C LEU A 27 9.68 -5.59 2.20
N THR A 28 9.02 -4.49 1.85
CA THR A 28 9.63 -3.46 1.00
C THR A 28 10.73 -2.70 1.76
N ALA A 29 11.66 -2.09 1.04
CA ALA A 29 12.68 -1.24 1.65
C ALA A 29 12.07 -0.06 2.44
N SER A 30 10.93 0.47 1.98
CA SER A 30 10.19 1.51 2.68
C SER A 30 9.59 1.00 3.99
N GLU A 31 8.96 -0.19 4.00
CA GLU A 31 8.44 -0.83 5.22
C GLU A 31 9.56 -1.08 6.24
N ILE A 32 10.70 -1.63 5.79
CA ILE A 32 11.87 -1.88 6.64
C ILE A 32 12.40 -0.58 7.25
N ARG A 33 12.59 0.47 6.44
CA ARG A 33 13.07 1.77 6.91
C ARG A 33 12.08 2.44 7.86
N GLN A 34 10.78 2.33 7.58
CA GLN A 34 9.75 2.89 8.45
C GLN A 34 9.69 2.19 9.82
N ILE A 35 9.95 0.89 9.87
CA ILE A 35 9.98 0.12 11.13
C ILE A 35 11.30 0.37 11.87
N GLY A 36 12.44 0.18 11.22
CA GLY A 36 13.75 0.32 11.87
C GLY A 36 14.10 1.77 12.23
N GLY A 37 13.62 2.76 11.47
CA GLY A 37 13.78 4.19 11.78
C GLY A 37 13.03 4.65 13.03
N ARG A 38 12.31 3.75 13.70
CA ARG A 38 11.72 4.01 15.03
C ARG A 38 12.75 3.92 16.15
N ALA A 39 13.87 3.23 15.92
CA ALA A 39 14.99 3.23 16.85
C ALA A 39 15.80 4.53 16.71
N GLY A 40 16.32 5.06 17.82
CA GLY A 40 17.29 6.16 17.75
C GLY A 40 16.69 7.54 17.47
N ARG A 41 15.53 7.87 18.06
CA ARG A 41 14.91 9.19 17.85
C ARG A 41 15.73 10.28 18.53
N PHE A 42 15.96 11.38 17.82
CA PHE A 42 16.63 12.57 18.39
C PHE A 42 15.90 13.06 19.65
N GLY A 43 16.66 13.40 20.69
CA GLY A 43 16.14 13.84 21.99
C GLY A 43 15.67 12.72 22.93
N SER A 44 15.78 11.45 22.54
CA SER A 44 15.63 10.32 23.45
C SER A 44 16.93 10.02 24.20
N LYS A 45 16.85 9.34 25.34
CA LYS A 45 18.02 8.81 26.08
C LYS A 45 18.87 7.87 25.22
N ASN A 46 18.25 7.27 24.20
CA ASN A 46 18.88 6.39 23.24
C ASN A 46 18.92 7.05 21.86
N SER A 47 19.69 8.13 21.74
CA SER A 47 19.85 8.87 20.48
C SER A 47 20.42 8.03 19.35
N GLU A 48 21.19 6.98 19.67
CA GLU A 48 21.66 5.98 18.71
C GLU A 48 20.72 4.77 18.67
N GLY A 49 20.17 4.50 17.48
CA GLY A 49 19.25 3.40 17.23
C GLY A 49 19.95 2.18 16.64
N ILE A 50 19.70 1.00 17.21
CA ILE A 50 20.20 -0.27 16.69
C ILE A 50 19.10 -1.00 15.93
N VAL A 51 19.40 -1.49 14.73
CA VAL A 51 18.49 -2.33 13.94
C VAL A 51 19.18 -3.63 13.58
N THR A 52 18.55 -4.76 13.88
CA THR A 52 19.07 -6.11 13.56
C THR A 52 17.94 -7.07 13.21
N SER A 53 18.28 -8.25 12.69
CA SER A 53 17.37 -9.39 12.56
C SER A 53 17.57 -10.39 13.70
N LEU A 54 16.57 -11.25 13.91
CA LEU A 54 16.65 -12.42 14.78
C LEU A 54 17.50 -13.53 14.16
N HIS A 55 17.48 -13.65 12.83
CA HIS A 55 18.25 -14.64 12.09
C HIS A 55 19.38 -13.97 11.29
N ASP A 56 20.58 -14.53 11.34
CA ASP A 56 21.77 -13.98 10.66
C ASP A 56 21.63 -13.91 9.14
N LYS A 57 20.90 -14.86 8.55
CA LYS A 57 20.60 -14.92 7.11
C LYS A 57 19.88 -13.66 6.59
N ASP A 58 19.14 -12.97 7.45
CA ASP A 58 18.32 -11.82 7.09
C ASP A 58 19.09 -10.49 7.22
N LEU A 59 20.21 -10.50 7.96
CA LEU A 59 21.00 -9.31 8.22
C LEU A 59 21.58 -8.67 6.95
N PRO A 60 22.07 -9.42 5.93
CA PRO A 60 22.48 -8.84 4.66
C PRO A 60 21.35 -8.14 3.91
N VAL A 61 20.12 -8.68 3.98
CA VAL A 61 18.94 -8.09 3.33
C VAL A 61 18.56 -6.77 4.00
N LEU A 62 18.59 -6.73 5.34
CA LEU A 62 18.39 -5.49 6.11
C LEU A 62 19.42 -4.43 5.71
N LYS A 63 20.72 -4.76 5.74
CA LYS A 63 21.80 -3.83 5.39
C LYS A 63 21.63 -3.26 3.98
N ARG A 64 21.27 -4.09 3.00
CA ARG A 64 20.98 -3.63 1.62
C ARG A 64 19.78 -2.71 1.56
N SER A 65 18.72 -3.02 2.29
CA SER A 65 17.48 -2.23 2.32
C SER A 65 17.68 -0.82 2.87
N PHE A 66 18.56 -0.65 3.86
CA PHE A 66 18.91 0.67 4.42
C PHE A 66 19.82 1.50 3.52
N LYS A 67 20.67 0.86 2.69
CA LYS A 67 21.56 1.55 1.74
C LYS A 67 20.88 1.94 0.43
N LYS A 68 19.78 1.27 0.08
CA LYS A 68 19.06 1.50 -1.18
C LYS A 68 18.34 2.85 -1.14
N GLU A 69 18.48 3.63 -2.21
CA GLU A 69 17.65 4.81 -2.44
C GLU A 69 16.20 4.36 -2.69
N LEU A 70 15.26 5.04 -2.03
CA LEU A 70 13.84 4.75 -2.25
C LEU A 70 13.39 5.47 -3.52
N PRO A 71 12.71 4.78 -4.44
CA PRO A 71 12.18 5.42 -5.63
C PRO A 71 11.19 6.52 -5.23
N GLN A 72 11.20 7.62 -5.99
CA GLN A 72 10.24 8.70 -5.79
C GLN A 72 8.84 8.24 -6.21
N ILE A 73 7.82 8.70 -5.48
CA ILE A 73 6.43 8.40 -5.82
C ILE A 73 6.07 9.21 -7.07
N GLU A 74 5.68 8.52 -8.14
CA GLU A 74 5.39 9.16 -9.44
C GLU A 74 3.91 9.52 -9.62
N LYS A 75 3.01 8.77 -8.96
CA LYS A 75 1.56 8.89 -9.13
C LYS A 75 0.88 8.99 -7.76
N ALA A 76 -0.22 9.73 -7.70
CA ALA A 76 -1.11 9.78 -6.55
C ALA A 76 -2.43 9.09 -6.92
N CYS A 77 -2.97 8.31 -5.98
CA CYS A 77 -4.27 7.69 -6.16
C CYS A 77 -5.37 8.74 -5.95
N LEU A 78 -6.23 8.92 -6.96
CA LEU A 78 -7.48 9.63 -6.84
C LEU A 78 -8.59 8.59 -6.76
N ARG A 79 -9.48 8.76 -5.78
CA ARG A 79 -10.67 7.91 -5.66
C ARG A 79 -11.89 8.79 -5.92
N PRO A 80 -12.78 8.42 -6.85
CA PRO A 80 -14.00 9.18 -7.08
C PRO A 80 -14.86 9.20 -5.82
N GLU A 81 -15.48 10.35 -5.56
CA GLU A 81 -16.53 10.42 -4.55
C GLU A 81 -17.76 9.66 -5.03
N ILE A 82 -18.58 9.20 -4.08
CA ILE A 82 -19.76 8.39 -4.40
C ILE A 82 -20.74 9.12 -5.31
N ILE A 83 -20.87 10.44 -5.14
CA ILE A 83 -21.75 11.30 -5.95
C ILE A 83 -21.33 11.26 -7.43
N MET A 84 -20.03 11.29 -7.71
CA MET A 84 -19.52 11.22 -9.09
C MET A 84 -19.83 9.87 -9.75
N LEU A 85 -19.81 8.79 -8.96
CA LEU A 85 -20.21 7.46 -9.44
C LEU A 85 -21.73 7.40 -9.71
N GLU A 86 -22.55 8.03 -8.87
CA GLU A 86 -24.01 8.12 -9.08
C GLU A 86 -24.35 8.89 -10.36
N ASP A 87 -23.72 10.06 -10.58
CA ASP A 87 -23.88 10.86 -11.80
C ASP A 87 -23.43 10.08 -13.04
N PHE A 88 -22.31 9.35 -12.94
CA PHE A 88 -21.83 8.49 -14.02
C PHE A 88 -22.84 7.39 -14.36
N VAL A 89 -23.36 6.66 -13.37
CA VAL A 89 -24.36 5.60 -13.59
C VAL A 89 -25.66 6.20 -14.15
N HIS A 90 -26.10 7.35 -13.64
CA HIS A 90 -27.28 8.05 -14.14
C HIS A 90 -27.10 8.47 -15.60
N SER A 91 -25.98 9.09 -15.96
CA SER A 91 -25.70 9.52 -17.33
C SER A 91 -25.62 8.35 -18.31
N ILE A 92 -24.97 7.23 -17.95
CA ILE A 92 -24.91 6.03 -18.80
C ILE A 92 -26.31 5.45 -19.01
N ARG A 93 -27.14 5.38 -17.97
CA ARG A 93 -28.52 4.87 -18.08
C ARG A 93 -29.39 5.69 -19.04
N HIS A 94 -29.10 6.98 -19.22
CA HIS A 94 -29.83 7.86 -20.13
C HIS A 94 -29.24 7.93 -21.54
N ALA A 95 -27.93 7.70 -21.70
CA ALA A 95 -27.23 7.79 -22.98
C ALA A 95 -27.09 6.45 -23.73
N TRP A 96 -27.21 5.30 -23.03
CA TRP A 96 -27.03 3.99 -23.66
C TRP A 96 -28.30 3.53 -24.40
N PRO A 97 -28.22 3.15 -25.69
CA PRO A 97 -29.37 2.64 -26.44
C PRO A 97 -29.84 1.34 -25.80
N ARG A 98 -31.10 1.31 -25.37
CA ARG A 98 -31.76 0.09 -24.94
C ARG A 98 -32.02 -0.76 -26.18
N GLU A 99 -31.31 -1.87 -26.34
CA GLU A 99 -31.86 -2.97 -27.15
C GLU A 99 -33.01 -3.59 -26.35
N ASP A 100 -34.16 -3.69 -27.00
CA ASP A 100 -35.42 -4.08 -26.38
C ASP A 100 -35.30 -5.43 -25.64
N GLY A 101 -35.22 -5.38 -24.31
CA GLY A 101 -35.42 -6.56 -23.45
C GLY A 101 -34.47 -6.78 -22.27
N GLU A 102 -33.33 -6.09 -22.19
CA GLU A 102 -32.30 -6.39 -21.16
C GLU A 102 -32.32 -5.43 -19.95
N GLU A 103 -32.03 -6.01 -18.77
CA GLU A 103 -32.17 -5.42 -17.43
C GLU A 103 -31.28 -4.18 -17.22
N THR A 104 -31.78 -3.22 -16.43
CA THR A 104 -31.04 -2.05 -15.94
C THR A 104 -29.64 -2.41 -15.46
N LEU A 105 -28.60 -1.82 -16.07
CA LEU A 105 -27.21 -1.91 -15.60
C LEU A 105 -27.16 -1.70 -14.08
N SER A 106 -26.80 -2.76 -13.36
CA SER A 106 -26.62 -2.74 -11.92
C SER A 106 -25.35 -1.97 -11.55
N ILE A 107 -25.28 -1.46 -10.32
CA ILE A 107 -24.07 -0.78 -9.81
C ILE A 107 -22.87 -1.75 -9.87
N ASP A 108 -23.08 -3.03 -9.57
CA ASP A 108 -22.03 -4.05 -9.61
C ASP A 108 -21.48 -4.24 -11.03
N SER A 109 -22.36 -4.24 -12.04
CA SER A 109 -21.96 -4.33 -13.46
C SER A 109 -21.16 -3.09 -13.91
N ALA A 110 -21.56 -1.89 -13.47
CA ALA A 110 -20.86 -0.65 -13.76
C ALA A 110 -19.47 -0.59 -13.09
N LEU A 111 -19.37 -1.07 -11.85
CA LEU A 111 -18.10 -1.17 -11.12
C LEU A 111 -17.17 -2.22 -11.75
N GLN A 112 -17.72 -3.31 -12.29
CA GLN A 112 -16.93 -4.31 -13.00
C GLN A 112 -16.35 -3.75 -14.31
N LEU A 113 -17.17 -3.06 -15.12
CA LEU A 113 -16.70 -2.37 -16.32
C LEU A 113 -15.58 -1.35 -16.03
N PHE A 114 -15.72 -0.58 -14.94
CA PHE A 114 -14.68 0.37 -14.52
C PHE A 114 -13.37 -0.35 -14.14
N LYS A 115 -13.45 -1.47 -13.42
CA LYS A 115 -12.28 -2.29 -13.07
C LYS A 115 -11.61 -2.88 -14.31
N ASP A 116 -12.40 -3.40 -15.25
CA ASP A 116 -11.90 -4.00 -16.49
C ASP A 116 -11.23 -2.95 -17.37
N PHE A 117 -11.80 -1.73 -17.46
CA PHE A 117 -11.20 -0.61 -18.19
C PHE A 117 -9.81 -0.25 -17.63
N HIS A 118 -9.67 -0.20 -16.30
CA HIS A 118 -8.40 0.10 -15.64
C HIS A 118 -7.37 -1.04 -15.65
N GLN A 119 -7.76 -2.27 -15.97
CA GLN A 119 -6.81 -3.38 -16.17
C GLN A 119 -6.17 -3.40 -17.56
N THR A 120 -6.66 -2.58 -18.50
CA THR A 120 -6.15 -2.54 -19.88
C THR A 120 -5.00 -1.55 -20.09
N GLU A 121 -4.57 -0.84 -19.04
CA GLU A 121 -3.50 0.18 -19.08
C GLU A 121 -2.23 -0.20 -18.27
N GLU A 122 -1.91 -1.50 -18.20
CA GLU A 122 -0.57 -2.01 -17.86
C GLU A 122 0.05 -2.77 -19.04
#